data_AF-A0A0D2N5D5-F1
#
_entry.id   AF-A0A0D2N5D5-F1
#
_cell.length_a   1.000
_cell.length_b   1.000
_cell.length_c   1.000
_cell.angle_alpha   90.00
_cell.angle_beta   90.00
_cell.angle_gamma   90.00
#
_symmetry.space_group_name_H-M   'P 1'
#
loop_
_entity.id
_entity.type
_entity.pdbx_description
1 polymer ?
#
loop_
_entity_poly.entity_id
_entity_poly.type
_entity_poly.pdbx_seq_one_letter_code
_entity_poly.pdbx_strand_id
1 'polypeptide(L)'
;GRVARCALACVVSDLPAARKINGFAGVGHTQVCAMCHCVRVKKDNGDSYICLCDRRTKEEYEQLTKIYCDSVNADARKKAAQKTGVRWSVLHRLPYFDPSRFVVVDAMHNLFLGLIQEHF
;
A
#
# COMPACT_ATOMS: atom_id res chain seq x y z
N GLY A 1 11.90 -35.04 11.99
CA GLY A 1 11.22 -33.72 12.07
C GLY A 1 9.92 -33.79 11.29
N ARG A 2 8.86 -33.10 11.73
CA ARG A 2 7.57 -33.05 11.02
C ARG A 2 7.58 -31.88 10.03
N VAL A 3 7.07 -32.11 8.83
CA VAL A 3 6.88 -31.05 7.83
C VAL A 3 5.55 -30.35 8.11
N ALA A 4 5.58 -29.03 8.32
CA ALA A 4 4.39 -28.21 8.46
C ALA A 4 4.15 -27.41 7.16
N ARG A 5 2.88 -27.30 6.75
CA ARG A 5 2.46 -26.41 5.65
C ARG A 5 1.73 -25.23 6.26
N CYS A 6 2.19 -24.02 5.98
CA CYS A 6 1.60 -22.78 6.46
C CYS A 6 1.23 -21.89 5.27
N ALA A 7 0.13 -21.17 5.38
CA ALA A 7 -0.30 -20.16 4.42
C ALA A 7 -0.68 -18.87 5.15
N LEU A 8 -0.43 -17.73 4.52
CA LEU A 8 -0.81 -16.42 5.03
C LEU A 8 -2.21 -16.09 4.52
N ALA A 9 -3.19 -15.99 5.41
CA ALA A 9 -4.57 -15.70 5.03
C ALA A 9 -4.78 -14.20 4.71
N CYS A 10 -4.36 -13.32 5.63
CA CYS A 10 -4.46 -11.87 5.46
C CYS A 10 -3.45 -11.15 6.36
N VAL A 11 -3.17 -9.89 6.04
CA VAL A 11 -2.40 -8.95 6.85
C VAL A 11 -3.38 -7.97 7.48
N VAL A 12 -3.66 -8.16 8.77
CA VAL A 12 -4.50 -7.25 9.56
C VAL A 12 -3.58 -6.37 10.38
N SER A 13 -3.60 -5.06 10.14
CA SER A 13 -2.73 -4.11 10.85
C SER A 13 -3.22 -2.67 10.69
N ASP A 14 -2.70 -1.75 11.49
CA ASP A 14 -2.94 -0.32 11.29
C ASP A 14 -2.44 0.15 9.90
N LEU A 15 -2.92 1.32 9.45
CA LEU A 15 -2.59 1.82 8.12
C LEU A 15 -1.07 2.02 7.90
N PRO A 16 -0.30 2.56 8.87
CA PRO A 16 1.16 2.66 8.74
C PRO A 16 1.86 1.31 8.60
N ALA A 17 1.55 0.30 9.41
CA ALA A 17 2.20 -1.00 9.30
C ALA A 17 1.77 -1.74 8.04
N ALA A 18 0.49 -1.69 7.67
CA ALA A 18 -0.01 -2.27 6.43
C ALA A 18 0.77 -1.75 5.22
N ARG A 19 1.05 -0.45 5.17
CA ARG A 19 1.84 0.16 4.09
C ARG A 19 3.29 -0.32 4.10
N LYS A 20 3.93 -0.36 5.27
CA LYS A 20 5.34 -0.81 5.39
C LYS A 20 5.51 -2.27 4.99
N ILE A 21 4.62 -3.15 5.45
CA ILE A 21 4.67 -4.59 5.19
C ILE A 21 4.47 -4.87 3.69
N ASN A 22 3.52 -4.21 3.05
CA ASN A 22 3.17 -4.46 1.65
C ASN A 22 4.02 -3.64 0.65
N GLY A 23 4.88 -2.75 1.13
CA GLY A 23 5.72 -1.92 0.27
C GLY A 23 4.97 -0.73 -0.33
N PHE A 24 3.87 -0.29 0.26
CA PHE A 24 3.15 0.90 -0.20
C PHE A 24 3.80 2.18 0.31
N ALA A 25 3.63 3.27 -0.46
CA ALA A 25 4.10 4.58 -0.07
C ALA A 25 3.36 5.11 1.17
N GLY A 26 4.05 5.94 1.95
CA GLY A 26 3.53 6.54 3.17
C GLY A 26 2.39 7.55 2.92
N VAL A 27 1.81 8.04 4.01
CA VAL A 27 0.64 8.95 4.00
C VAL A 27 0.91 10.26 3.24
N GLY A 28 2.17 10.73 3.23
CA GLY A 28 2.58 11.94 2.51
C GLY A 28 2.74 11.80 0.99
N HIS A 29 2.45 10.65 0.40
CA HIS A 29 2.60 10.42 -1.04
C HIS A 29 1.44 11.01 -1.86
N THR A 30 1.63 11.18 -3.17
CA THR A 30 0.57 11.65 -4.08
C THR A 30 -0.51 10.60 -4.26
N GLN A 31 -0.13 9.32 -4.33
CA GLN A 31 -1.06 8.18 -4.24
C GLN A 31 -1.44 7.98 -2.78
N VAL A 32 -2.66 8.36 -2.43
CA VAL A 32 -3.12 8.36 -1.04
C VAL A 32 -3.59 6.98 -0.63
N CYS A 33 -4.37 6.31 -1.49
CA CYS A 33 -4.88 4.99 -1.18
C CYS A 33 -3.98 3.93 -1.82
N ALA A 34 -3.72 2.85 -1.07
CA ALA A 34 -3.10 1.68 -1.66
C ALA A 34 -4.09 0.95 -2.57
N MET A 35 -5.36 0.83 -2.17
CA MET A 35 -6.37 -0.03 -2.78
C MET A 35 -7.08 0.55 -4.02
N CYS A 36 -7.17 1.88 -4.12
CA CYS A 36 -7.80 2.58 -5.26
C CYS A 36 -6.80 3.49 -5.96
N HIS A 37 -7.21 4.03 -7.10
CA HIS A 37 -6.48 5.02 -7.88
C HIS A 37 -6.65 6.45 -7.33
N CYS A 38 -6.75 6.57 -6.01
CA CYS A 38 -7.05 7.83 -5.36
C CYS A 38 -5.80 8.70 -5.21
N VAL A 39 -5.82 9.87 -5.85
CA VAL A 39 -4.67 10.77 -5.97
C VAL A 39 -4.94 12.08 -5.25
N ARG A 40 -3.94 12.55 -4.50
CA ARG A 40 -3.94 13.88 -3.88
C ARG A 40 -3.40 14.91 -4.86
N VAL A 41 -4.18 15.95 -5.09
CA VAL A 41 -3.82 17.13 -5.86
C VAL A 41 -3.67 18.29 -4.87
N LYS A 42 -2.43 18.72 -4.65
CA LYS A 42 -2.13 19.90 -3.85
C LYS A 42 -2.58 21.16 -4.59
N LYS A 43 -3.36 22.00 -3.94
CA LYS A 43 -3.74 23.34 -4.42
C LYS A 43 -3.39 24.37 -3.34
N ASP A 44 -3.23 25.63 -3.74
CA ASP A 44 -2.87 26.71 -2.82
C ASP A 44 -3.91 26.91 -1.69
N ASN A 45 -5.18 26.56 -1.94
CA ASN A 45 -6.29 26.65 -0.97
C ASN A 45 -6.62 25.32 -0.26
N GLY A 46 -5.70 24.34 -0.28
CA GLY A 46 -5.87 23.05 0.40
C GLY A 46 -5.81 21.84 -0.52
N ASP A 47 -5.64 20.66 0.10
CA ASP A 47 -5.51 19.41 -0.63
C ASP A 47 -6.87 18.95 -1.17
N SER A 48 -6.93 18.65 -2.48
CA SER A 48 -8.07 18.01 -3.12
C SER A 48 -7.76 16.56 -3.49
N TYR A 49 -8.78 15.70 -3.49
CA TYR A 49 -8.63 14.27 -3.78
C TYR A 49 -9.45 13.89 -5.00
N ILE A 50 -8.81 13.22 -5.95
CA ILE A 50 -9.47 12.63 -7.12
C ILE A 50 -9.54 11.13 -6.86
N CYS A 51 -10.74 10.63 -6.61
CA CYS A 51 -11.01 9.22 -6.37
C CYS A 51 -11.70 8.63 -7.59
N LEU A 52 -10.95 7.90 -8.41
CA LEU A 52 -11.56 6.87 -9.24
C LEU A 52 -11.78 5.68 -8.32
N CYS A 53 -13.04 5.37 -8.01
CA CYS A 53 -13.42 4.33 -7.05
C CYS A 53 -13.10 2.90 -7.53
N ASP A 54 -12.32 2.77 -8.60
CA ASP A 54 -11.87 1.51 -9.15
C ASP A 54 -10.73 0.95 -8.31
N ARG A 55 -10.91 -0.29 -7.87
CA ARG A 55 -9.90 -1.04 -7.11
C ARG A 55 -8.75 -1.42 -8.03
N ARG A 56 -7.53 -1.34 -7.47
CA ARG A 56 -6.34 -1.88 -8.12
C ARG A 56 -6.42 -3.39 -8.22
N THR A 57 -5.91 -3.93 -9.31
CA THR A 57 -5.84 -5.37 -9.53
C THR A 57 -4.49 -5.95 -9.10
N LYS A 58 -4.42 -7.27 -8.96
CA LYS A 58 -3.16 -7.96 -8.65
C LYS A 58 -2.13 -7.74 -9.75
N GLU A 59 -2.56 -7.80 -11.00
CA GLU A 59 -1.72 -7.66 -12.19
C GLU A 59 -1.07 -6.28 -12.22
N GLU A 60 -1.81 -5.23 -11.86
CA GLU A 60 -1.28 -3.88 -11.71
C GLU A 60 -0.17 -3.84 -10.65
N TYR A 61 -0.37 -4.41 -9.45
CA TYR A 61 0.68 -4.43 -8.43
C TYR A 61 1.92 -5.22 -8.86
N GLU A 62 1.75 -6.32 -9.57
CA GLU A 62 2.86 -7.09 -10.11
C GLU A 62 3.66 -6.27 -11.13
N GLN A 63 2.99 -5.53 -12.02
CA GLN A 63 3.64 -4.63 -12.97
C GLN A 63 4.38 -3.49 -12.26
N LEU A 64 3.75 -2.81 -11.30
CA LEU A 64 4.37 -1.72 -10.54
C LEU A 64 5.58 -2.21 -9.73
N THR A 65 5.49 -3.42 -9.18
CA THR A 65 6.59 -4.05 -8.43
C THR A 65 7.73 -4.48 -9.35
N LYS A 66 7.44 -4.99 -10.55
CA LYS A 66 8.45 -5.28 -11.58
C LYS A 66 9.22 -4.03 -11.97
N ILE A 67 8.53 -2.91 -12.24
CA ILE A 67 9.17 -1.62 -12.52
C ILE A 67 10.14 -1.21 -11.40
N TYR A 68 9.77 -1.44 -10.13
CA TYR A 68 10.65 -1.19 -9.00
C TYR A 68 11.85 -2.15 -8.95
N CYS A 69 11.66 -3.44 -9.22
CA CYS A 69 12.73 -4.45 -9.17
C CYS A 69 13.74 -4.30 -10.31
N ASP A 70 13.23 -4.04 -11.53
CA ASP A 70 14.01 -3.92 -12.77
C ASP A 70 14.78 -2.59 -12.86
N SER A 71 14.50 -1.66 -11.94
CA SER A 71 15.25 -0.41 -11.83
C SER A 71 16.72 -0.68 -11.49
N VAL A 72 17.60 -0.23 -12.39
CA VAL A 72 19.04 -0.51 -12.41
C VAL A 72 19.76 -0.04 -11.15
N ASN A 73 19.48 1.19 -10.70
CA ASN A 73 20.19 1.85 -9.60
C ASN A 73 19.25 2.22 -8.45
N ALA A 74 19.82 2.47 -7.26
CA ALA A 74 19.06 2.88 -6.08
C ALA A 74 18.23 4.16 -6.32
N ASP A 75 18.76 5.12 -7.08
CA ASP A 75 18.02 6.35 -7.43
C ASP A 75 16.90 6.10 -8.43
N ALA A 76 17.08 5.16 -9.36
CA ALA A 76 16.01 4.74 -10.26
C ALA A 76 14.88 4.07 -9.47
N ARG A 77 15.21 3.22 -8.49
CA ARG A 77 14.23 2.60 -7.57
C ARG A 77 13.47 3.63 -6.76
N LYS A 78 14.15 4.64 -6.22
CA LYS A 78 13.51 5.76 -5.51
C LYS A 78 12.55 6.51 -6.42
N LYS A 79 12.97 6.85 -7.65
CA LYS A 79 12.11 7.51 -8.65
C LYS A 79 10.90 6.65 -9.04
N ALA A 80 11.10 5.35 -9.24
CA ALA A 80 10.02 4.40 -9.52
C ALA A 80 8.99 4.39 -8.38
N ALA A 81 9.45 4.22 -7.13
CA ALA A 81 8.59 4.24 -5.95
C ALA A 81 7.87 5.58 -5.75
N GLN A 82 8.52 6.71 -6.06
CA GLN A 82 7.92 8.05 -6.00
C GLN A 82 6.85 8.25 -7.08
N LYS A 83 6.96 7.57 -8.23
CA LYS A 83 6.00 7.67 -9.32
C LYS A 83 4.79 6.76 -9.10
N THR A 84 5.04 5.51 -8.72
CA THR A 84 4.00 4.47 -8.61
C THR A 84 3.37 4.39 -7.22
N GLY A 85 4.10 4.80 -6.19
CA GLY A 85 3.72 4.60 -4.79
C GLY A 85 3.89 3.16 -4.30
N VAL A 86 4.57 2.29 -5.04
CA VAL A 86 4.76 0.87 -4.72
C VAL A 86 6.24 0.50 -4.74
N ARG A 87 6.64 -0.31 -3.77
CA ARG A 87 7.97 -0.90 -3.59
C ARG A 87 7.85 -2.41 -3.50
N TRP A 88 8.96 -3.10 -3.71
CA TRP A 88 9.02 -4.54 -3.49
C TRP A 88 8.81 -4.90 -2.01
N SER A 89 8.02 -5.95 -1.78
CA SER A 89 7.83 -6.58 -0.46
C SER A 89 8.05 -8.09 -0.58
N VAL A 90 8.52 -8.71 0.51
CA VAL A 90 8.71 -10.17 0.62
C VAL A 90 7.41 -10.93 0.33
N LEU A 91 6.25 -10.34 0.61
CA LEU A 91 4.95 -10.98 0.37
C LEU A 91 4.68 -11.26 -1.11
N HIS A 92 5.31 -10.52 -2.04
CA HIS A 92 5.20 -10.80 -3.48
C HIS A 92 5.86 -12.13 -3.88
N ARG A 93 6.65 -12.76 -3.01
CA ARG A 93 7.16 -14.13 -3.25
C ARG A 93 6.07 -15.20 -3.14
N LEU A 94 4.93 -14.89 -2.53
CA LEU A 94 3.80 -15.81 -2.40
C LEU A 94 2.92 -15.68 -3.66
N PRO A 95 2.86 -16.71 -4.53
CA PRO A 95 2.16 -16.59 -5.82
C PRO A 95 0.66 -16.33 -5.69
N TYR A 96 0.07 -16.75 -4.57
CA TYR A 96 -1.34 -16.56 -4.28
C TYR A 96 -1.65 -15.20 -3.64
N PHE A 97 -0.64 -14.46 -3.15
CA PHE A 97 -0.87 -13.24 -2.38
C PHE A 97 -1.23 -12.09 -3.30
N ASP A 98 -2.45 -11.57 -3.11
CA ASP A 98 -2.99 -10.36 -3.72
C ASP A 98 -3.10 -9.23 -2.69
N PRO A 99 -2.25 -8.18 -2.78
CA PRO A 99 -2.28 -7.05 -1.87
C PRO A 99 -3.61 -6.28 -1.88
N SER A 100 -4.37 -6.33 -2.98
CA SER A 100 -5.67 -5.64 -3.09
C SER A 100 -6.76 -6.29 -2.22
N ARG A 101 -6.59 -7.59 -1.90
CA ARG A 101 -7.61 -8.42 -1.22
C ARG A 101 -7.19 -8.88 0.17
N PHE A 102 -5.89 -9.11 0.39
CA PHE A 102 -5.41 -9.69 1.65
C PHE A 102 -4.89 -8.65 2.64
N VAL A 103 -4.90 -7.37 2.31
CA VAL A 103 -4.54 -6.30 3.25
C VAL A 103 -5.81 -5.73 3.87
N VAL A 104 -5.96 -5.91 5.19
CA VAL A 104 -7.07 -5.37 5.96
C VAL A 104 -6.52 -4.32 6.91
N VAL A 105 -6.98 -3.08 6.75
CA VAL A 105 -6.62 -2.00 7.67
C VAL A 105 -7.50 -2.13 8.91
N ASP A 106 -6.87 -2.25 10.07
CA ASP A 106 -7.57 -2.28 11.34
C ASP A 106 -8.16 -0.90 11.66
N ALA A 107 -9.47 -0.80 11.53
CA ALA A 107 -10.22 0.43 11.78
C ALA A 107 -10.32 0.75 13.28
N MET A 108 -10.17 -0.24 14.17
CA MET A 108 -10.34 -0.04 15.61
C MET A 108 -9.28 0.94 16.15
N HIS A 109 -8.03 0.80 15.71
CA HIS A 109 -6.96 1.73 16.07
C HIS A 109 -7.22 3.15 15.57
N ASN A 110 -7.68 3.31 14.33
CA ASN A 110 -8.01 4.62 13.79
C ASN A 110 -9.25 5.25 14.47
N LEU A 111 -10.20 4.42 14.89
CA LEU A 111 -11.40 4.88 15.59
C LEU A 111 -11.06 5.42 16.98
N PHE A 112 -10.31 4.67 17.79
CA PHE A 112 -9.97 5.07 19.15
C PHE A 112 -8.87 6.13 19.23
N LEU A 113 -7.78 5.96 18.50
CA LEU A 113 -6.60 6.84 18.58
C LEU A 113 -6.61 7.99 17.57
N GLY A 114 -7.47 7.92 16.55
CA GLY A 114 -7.64 8.99 15.58
C GLY A 114 -8.92 9.76 15.86
N LEU A 115 -10.07 9.17 15.52
CA LEU A 115 -11.34 9.89 15.51
C LEU A 115 -11.80 10.34 16.90
N ILE A 116 -11.74 9.45 17.90
CA ILE A 116 -12.20 9.81 19.25
C ILE A 116 -11.24 10.83 19.88
N GLN A 117 -9.93 10.63 19.78
CA GLN A 117 -8.95 11.54 20.39
C GLN A 117 -8.93 12.95 19.78
N GLU A 118 -9.19 13.09 18.48
CA GLU A 118 -9.15 14.41 17.80
C GLU A 118 -10.47 15.19 17.90
N HIS A 119 -11.59 14.51 18.19
CA HIS A 119 -12.93 15.11 18.13
C HIS A 119 -13.71 15.09 19.46
N PHE A 120 -13.22 14.41 20.50
CA PHE A 120 -13.79 14.39 21.85
C PHE A 120 -12.75 14.79 22.89
#